data_AF-A0A7J3W552-F1
#
_entry.id   AF-A0A7J3W552-F1
#
_cell.length_a   1.000
_cell.length_b   1.000
_cell.length_c   1.000
_cell.angle_alpha   90.00
_cell.angle_beta   90.00
_cell.angle_gamma   90.00
#
_symmetry.space_group_name_H-M   'P 1'
#
loop_
_entity.id
_entity.type
_entity.pdbx_description
1 polymer ?
#
loop_
_entity_poly.entity_id
_entity_poly.type
_entity_poly.pdbx_seq_one_letter_code
_entity_poly.pdbx_strand_id
1 'polypeptide(L)'
;MRWVKRKLGEICEENIKSPFKVEDATNSGEYLFFTSGNNILTHSEYLVDGANIFLATGGYANVKYYNGKASYSGDTWSLRIKEELTKEVLTKYVYFQIFSRLRYIDEVLFRGSGLRHLQKKEFLNLEIPLPPLHIQQKIVKILDTVQEAVDVQDKIIEKTKELKKSLMADLFKYGGPSFRKGRKLKKTEIGEIPENWEVVRLGDKKLFEIKLGGTPRTE
;
A
#
# COMPACT_ATOMS: atom_id res chain seq x y z
N MET A 1 23.94 22.79 -13.25
CA MET A 1 24.76 21.55 -13.20
C MET A 1 23.97 20.41 -13.81
N ARG A 2 24.55 19.62 -14.73
CA ARG A 2 23.96 18.36 -15.19
C ARG A 2 24.64 17.24 -14.41
N TRP A 3 23.86 16.45 -13.68
CA TRP A 3 24.39 15.25 -13.00
C TRP A 3 24.78 14.19 -14.02
N VAL A 4 25.79 13.39 -13.69
CA VAL A 4 26.18 12.24 -14.50
C VAL A 4 25.00 11.29 -14.54
N LYS A 5 24.62 10.85 -15.75
CA LYS A 5 23.62 9.81 -15.92
C LYS A 5 24.30 8.45 -15.88
N ARG A 6 23.64 7.48 -15.26
CA ARG A 6 24.08 6.09 -15.16
C ARG A 6 22.89 5.18 -15.41
N LYS A 7 23.13 4.06 -16.07
CA LYS A 7 22.10 3.03 -16.28
C LYS A 7 21.86 2.26 -14.98
N LEU A 8 20.63 1.82 -14.75
CA LEU A 8 20.30 1.01 -13.58
C LEU A 8 21.15 -0.27 -13.50
N GLY A 9 21.43 -0.94 -14.61
CA GLY A 9 22.29 -2.15 -14.64
C GLY A 9 23.78 -1.89 -14.40
N GLU A 10 24.23 -0.64 -14.50
CA GLU A 10 25.59 -0.26 -14.08
C GLU A 10 25.68 -0.16 -12.56
N ILE A 11 24.57 0.20 -11.90
CA ILE A 11 24.52 0.51 -10.46
C ILE A 11 24.01 -0.69 -9.64
N CYS A 12 22.96 -1.35 -10.12
CA CYS A 12 22.24 -2.37 -9.40
C CYS A 12 22.67 -3.77 -9.84
N GLU A 13 22.52 -4.72 -8.92
CA GLU A 13 22.63 -6.15 -9.18
C GLU A 13 21.41 -6.90 -8.62
N GLU A 14 21.12 -8.05 -9.22
CA GLU A 14 19.99 -8.89 -8.81
C GLU A 14 20.35 -9.69 -7.56
N ASN A 15 19.42 -9.77 -6.61
CA ASN A 15 19.51 -10.78 -5.55
C ASN A 15 19.17 -12.18 -6.09
N ILE A 16 19.45 -13.20 -5.28
CA ILE A 16 19.11 -14.60 -5.59
C ILE A 16 17.64 -14.74 -5.98
N LYS A 17 17.29 -15.56 -6.96
CA LYS A 17 15.87 -15.80 -7.27
C LYS A 17 15.21 -16.49 -6.08
N SER A 18 14.11 -15.94 -5.59
CA SER A 18 13.39 -16.55 -4.47
C SER A 18 12.81 -17.93 -4.88
N PRO A 19 12.97 -18.96 -4.04
CA PRO A 19 12.29 -20.24 -4.21
C PRO A 19 10.85 -20.24 -3.69
N PHE A 20 10.45 -19.22 -2.91
CA PHE A 20 9.16 -19.17 -2.22
C PHE A 20 8.04 -18.69 -3.14
N LYS A 21 6.87 -19.29 -3.01
CA LYS A 21 5.63 -18.84 -3.63
C LYS A 21 4.86 -17.93 -2.69
N VAL A 22 3.82 -17.27 -3.19
CA VAL A 22 3.00 -16.38 -2.36
C VAL A 22 2.27 -17.16 -1.26
N GLU A 23 1.90 -18.41 -1.55
CA GLU A 23 1.23 -19.33 -0.63
C GLU A 23 2.12 -19.77 0.54
N ASP A 24 3.45 -19.63 0.42
CA ASP A 24 4.39 -19.96 1.49
C ASP A 24 4.44 -18.85 2.57
N ALA A 25 3.75 -17.72 2.36
CA ALA A 25 3.66 -16.66 3.36
C ALA A 25 2.99 -17.15 4.64
N THR A 26 3.70 -17.01 5.76
CA THR A 26 3.17 -17.30 7.08
C THR A 26 2.63 -15.99 7.62
N ASN A 27 1.31 -15.78 7.68
CA ASN A 27 0.67 -14.53 8.18
C ASN A 27 1.03 -14.15 9.65
N SER A 28 2.02 -14.82 10.24
CA SER A 28 2.58 -14.64 11.59
C SER A 28 4.11 -14.80 11.62
N GLY A 29 4.81 -14.68 10.48
CA GLY A 29 6.26 -14.79 10.39
C GLY A 29 7.01 -13.56 10.91
N GLU A 30 8.28 -13.73 11.29
CA GLU A 30 9.13 -12.65 11.82
C GLU A 30 9.57 -11.65 10.74
N TYR A 31 9.74 -12.11 9.49
CA TYR A 31 10.28 -11.31 8.41
C TYR A 31 9.20 -10.83 7.45
N LEU A 32 9.33 -9.61 6.93
CA LEU A 32 8.46 -9.13 5.87
C LEU A 32 8.63 -9.96 4.60
N PHE A 33 7.51 -10.27 3.96
CA PHE A 33 7.46 -11.05 2.73
C PHE A 33 6.87 -10.21 1.59
N PHE A 34 7.73 -9.80 0.66
CA PHE A 34 7.35 -8.94 -0.45
C PHE A 34 6.78 -9.75 -1.63
N THR A 35 5.65 -9.30 -2.15
CA THR A 35 5.02 -9.87 -3.34
C THR A 35 4.97 -8.85 -4.49
N SER A 36 4.63 -9.31 -5.69
CA SER A 36 4.36 -8.45 -6.84
C SER A 36 3.12 -7.56 -6.64
N GLY A 37 2.16 -7.99 -5.80
CA GLY A 37 0.99 -7.20 -5.42
C GLY A 37 1.27 -6.14 -4.35
N ASN A 38 0.28 -5.33 -3.98
CA ASN A 38 0.47 -4.26 -2.98
C ASN A 38 0.69 -4.78 -1.56
N ASN A 39 0.19 -5.97 -1.24
CA ASN A 39 0.25 -6.52 0.11
C ASN A 39 1.69 -6.95 0.46
N ILE A 40 2.11 -6.56 1.67
CA ILE A 40 3.31 -7.06 2.32
C ILE A 40 2.82 -8.10 3.34
N LEU A 41 3.26 -9.34 3.16
CA LEU A 41 2.92 -10.45 4.04
C LEU A 41 4.08 -10.68 5.02
N THR A 42 4.05 -11.81 5.73
CA THR A 42 5.13 -12.23 6.61
C THR A 42 5.62 -13.64 6.24
N HIS A 43 6.85 -13.96 6.64
CA HIS A 43 7.50 -15.24 6.39
C HIS A 43 8.46 -15.57 7.54
N SER A 44 8.65 -16.87 7.81
CA SER A 44 9.46 -17.33 8.95
C SER A 44 10.97 -17.24 8.69
N GLU A 45 11.38 -17.17 7.43
CA GLU A 45 12.78 -17.08 7.00
C GLU A 45 13.02 -15.82 6.16
N TYR A 46 14.25 -15.28 6.18
CA TYR A 46 14.69 -14.17 5.33
C TYR A 46 15.63 -14.68 4.22
N LEU A 47 15.57 -14.04 3.05
CA LEU A 47 16.46 -14.32 1.91
C LEU A 47 17.50 -13.24 1.70
N VAL A 48 17.18 -12.02 2.09
CA VAL A 48 18.03 -10.84 1.91
C VAL A 48 18.08 -10.04 3.20
N ASP A 49 19.19 -9.35 3.41
CA ASP A 49 19.37 -8.36 4.47
C ASP A 49 19.86 -7.04 3.85
N GLY A 50 19.69 -5.93 4.58
CA GLY A 50 20.05 -4.60 4.14
C GLY A 50 19.05 -3.96 3.18
N ALA A 51 19.51 -2.95 2.46
CA ALA A 51 18.68 -2.08 1.64
C ALA A 51 18.40 -2.71 0.26
N ASN A 52 17.14 -3.09 0.04
CA ASN A 52 16.69 -3.81 -1.16
C ASN A 52 15.48 -3.12 -1.81
N ILE A 53 15.38 -3.26 -3.13
CA ILE A 53 14.27 -2.78 -3.95
C ILE A 53 13.54 -4.00 -4.50
N PHE A 54 12.23 -4.08 -4.27
CA PHE A 54 11.38 -5.19 -4.71
C PHE A 54 10.44 -4.72 -5.82
N LEU A 55 10.51 -5.35 -6.98
CA LEU A 55 9.78 -5.00 -8.19
C LEU A 55 8.82 -6.11 -8.59
N ALA A 56 7.60 -5.76 -8.99
CA ALA A 56 6.73 -6.70 -9.67
C ALA A 56 7.34 -7.13 -11.01
N THR A 57 7.19 -8.41 -11.36
CA THR A 57 7.60 -8.93 -12.67
C THR A 57 6.44 -9.22 -13.60
N GLY A 58 5.22 -9.28 -13.08
CA GLY A 58 4.00 -9.60 -13.80
C GLY A 58 2.82 -8.77 -13.30
N GLY A 59 1.86 -8.53 -14.18
CA GLY A 59 0.66 -7.72 -13.89
C GLY A 59 0.90 -6.26 -14.21
N TYR A 60 1.15 -5.46 -13.16
CA TYR A 60 1.39 -4.02 -13.27
C TYR A 60 2.69 -3.64 -12.54
N ALA A 61 3.27 -2.52 -12.92
CA ALA A 61 4.47 -2.01 -12.28
C ALA A 61 4.18 -1.64 -10.82
N ASN A 62 4.92 -2.27 -9.93
CA ASN A 62 4.95 -1.97 -8.51
C ASN A 62 6.40 -2.00 -8.04
N VAL A 63 6.77 -1.07 -7.18
CA VAL A 63 8.10 -1.02 -6.56
C VAL A 63 7.96 -0.74 -5.06
N LYS A 64 8.70 -1.50 -4.25
CA LYS A 64 8.79 -1.34 -2.80
C LYS A 64 10.26 -1.26 -2.39
N TYR A 65 10.49 -0.63 -1.25
CA TYR A 65 11.81 -0.52 -0.64
C TYR A 65 11.75 -1.01 0.80
N TYR A 66 12.80 -1.70 1.23
CA TYR A 66 12.99 -2.05 2.62
C TYR A 66 14.46 -2.15 2.98
N ASN A 67 14.79 -1.83 4.22
CA ASN A 67 16.15 -1.95 4.75
C ASN A 67 16.15 -2.84 5.99
N GLY A 68 16.65 -4.07 5.82
CA GLY A 68 16.71 -5.08 6.86
C GLY A 68 16.39 -6.47 6.31
N LYS A 69 16.27 -7.44 7.22
CA LYS A 69 15.96 -8.83 6.89
C LYS A 69 14.56 -8.99 6.32
N ALA A 70 14.48 -9.55 5.12
CA ALA A 70 13.22 -9.80 4.42
C ALA A 70 13.29 -11.01 3.50
N SER A 71 12.12 -11.50 3.13
CA SER A 71 11.92 -12.50 2.09
C SER A 71 10.91 -11.98 1.05
N TYR A 72 10.74 -12.71 -0.04
CA TYR A 72 9.90 -12.29 -1.17
C TYR A 72 9.50 -13.50 -2.01
N SER A 73 8.45 -13.35 -2.82
CA SER A 73 7.99 -14.41 -3.72
C SER A 73 8.83 -14.52 -4.99
N GLY A 74 8.78 -15.68 -5.67
CA GLY A 74 9.47 -15.94 -6.93
C GLY A 74 9.04 -15.02 -8.09
N ASP A 75 7.87 -14.39 -7.99
CA ASP A 75 7.35 -13.38 -8.94
C ASP A 75 7.74 -11.95 -8.58
N THR A 76 8.54 -11.77 -7.53
CA THR A 76 9.09 -10.50 -7.09
C THR A 76 10.57 -10.45 -7.44
N TRP A 77 10.97 -9.43 -8.18
CA TRP A 77 12.36 -9.21 -8.52
C TRP A 77 13.02 -8.31 -7.49
N SER A 78 14.07 -8.80 -6.85
CA SER A 78 14.80 -8.06 -5.83
C SER A 78 16.14 -7.56 -6.37
N LEU A 79 16.39 -6.26 -6.18
CA LEU A 79 17.61 -5.57 -6.58
C LEU A 79 18.29 -4.96 -5.36
N ARG A 80 19.62 -4.96 -5.38
CA ARG A 80 20.47 -4.19 -4.46
C ARG A 80 21.47 -3.36 -5.26
N ILE A 81 22.10 -2.39 -4.59
CA ILE A 81 23.23 -1.66 -5.17
C ILE A 81 24.44 -2.59 -5.15
N LYS A 82 25.23 -2.59 -6.22
CA LYS A 82 26.49 -3.35 -6.29
C LYS A 82 27.40 -2.93 -5.14
N GLU A 83 28.05 -3.91 -4.51
CA GLU A 83 28.82 -3.72 -3.28
C GLU A 83 29.84 -2.58 -3.40
N GLU A 84 30.54 -2.49 -4.54
CA GLU A 84 31.55 -1.46 -4.81
C GLU A 84 30.99 -0.03 -4.92
N LEU A 85 29.68 0.13 -5.13
CA LEU A 85 29.00 1.42 -5.27
C LEU A 85 28.21 1.85 -4.02
N THR A 86 28.15 1.01 -2.99
CA THR A 86 27.36 1.29 -1.76
C THR A 86 27.81 2.55 -1.02
N LYS A 87 29.08 2.97 -1.18
CA LYS A 87 29.62 4.21 -0.62
C LYS A 87 29.27 5.47 -1.42
N GLU A 88 28.79 5.31 -2.65
CA GLU A 88 28.51 6.41 -3.58
C GLU A 88 27.02 6.55 -3.91
N VAL A 89 26.26 5.47 -3.77
CA VAL A 89 24.86 5.39 -4.19
C VAL A 89 23.97 4.89 -3.07
N LEU A 90 22.93 5.67 -2.74
CA LEU A 90 21.90 5.24 -1.81
C LEU A 90 20.84 4.41 -2.53
N THR A 91 20.59 3.18 -2.06
CA THR A 91 19.51 2.33 -2.56
C THR A 91 18.16 3.06 -2.55
N LYS A 92 17.85 3.81 -1.48
CA LYS A 92 16.59 4.53 -1.33
C LYS A 92 16.43 5.67 -2.34
N TYR A 93 17.55 6.30 -2.74
CA TYR A 93 17.54 7.29 -3.83
C TYR A 93 17.18 6.64 -5.17
N VAL A 94 17.77 5.47 -5.48
CA VAL A 94 17.46 4.70 -6.69
C VAL A 94 15.99 4.25 -6.67
N TYR A 95 15.49 3.80 -5.52
CA TYR A 95 14.07 3.50 -5.33
C TYR A 95 13.18 4.69 -5.71
N PHE A 96 13.45 5.89 -5.20
CA PHE A 96 12.65 7.08 -5.55
C PHE A 96 12.74 7.45 -7.04
N GLN A 97 13.90 7.26 -7.68
CA GLN A 97 14.02 7.44 -9.14
C GLN A 97 13.13 6.46 -9.91
N ILE A 98 13.09 5.19 -9.50
CA ILE A 98 12.23 4.17 -10.10
C ILE A 98 10.75 4.51 -9.84
N PHE A 99 10.40 4.82 -8.58
CA PHE A 99 9.03 5.16 -8.18
C PHE A 99 8.48 6.36 -8.95
N SER A 100 9.30 7.41 -9.15
CA SER A 100 8.89 8.59 -9.93
C SER A 100 8.55 8.29 -11.40
N ARG A 101 9.00 7.14 -11.92
CA ARG A 101 8.80 6.70 -13.30
C ARG A 101 7.86 5.49 -13.40
N LEU A 102 7.15 5.15 -12.32
CA LEU A 102 6.36 3.92 -12.26
C LEU A 102 5.32 3.82 -13.38
N ARG A 103 4.67 4.94 -13.74
CA ARG A 103 3.73 5.00 -14.88
C ARG A 103 4.40 4.63 -16.20
N TYR A 104 5.55 5.22 -16.49
CA TYR A 104 6.31 4.90 -17.70
C TYR A 104 6.77 3.44 -17.71
N ILE A 105 7.26 2.94 -16.56
CA ILE A 105 7.68 1.54 -16.41
C ILE A 105 6.49 0.62 -16.68
N ASP A 106 5.31 0.93 -16.13
CA ASP A 106 4.10 0.18 -16.41
C ASP A 106 3.79 0.23 -17.90
N GLU A 107 3.48 1.39 -18.46
CA GLU A 107 2.97 1.54 -19.83
C GLU A 107 3.94 1.01 -20.90
N VAL A 108 5.25 1.22 -20.74
CA VAL A 108 6.24 0.97 -21.80
C VAL A 108 7.03 -0.32 -21.59
N LEU A 109 7.33 -0.66 -20.34
CA LEU A 109 8.20 -1.79 -20.00
C LEU A 109 7.45 -3.04 -19.53
N PHE A 110 6.15 -2.96 -19.24
CA PHE A 110 5.30 -4.14 -19.07
C PHE A 110 4.58 -4.48 -20.38
N ARG A 111 4.90 -5.64 -20.97
CA ARG A 111 4.34 -6.09 -22.26
C ARG A 111 3.81 -7.52 -22.18
N GLY A 112 2.79 -7.82 -22.99
CA GLY A 112 2.12 -9.12 -23.05
C GLY A 112 0.63 -8.96 -23.34
N SER A 113 0.03 -9.88 -24.10
CA SER A 113 -1.40 -9.84 -24.46
C SER A 113 -2.33 -10.37 -23.35
N GLY A 114 -1.82 -11.25 -22.48
CA GLY A 114 -2.49 -11.71 -21.27
C GLY A 114 -1.94 -11.01 -20.04
N LEU A 115 -1.13 -11.72 -19.25
CA LEU A 115 -0.36 -11.11 -18.17
C LEU A 115 0.81 -10.32 -18.76
N ARG A 116 0.91 -9.03 -18.43
CA ARG A 116 2.03 -8.18 -18.87
C ARG A 116 3.24 -8.45 -17.98
N HIS A 117 4.42 -8.52 -18.58
CA HIS A 117 5.67 -8.81 -17.88
C HIS A 117 6.70 -7.70 -18.08
N LEU A 118 7.46 -7.42 -17.01
CA LEU A 118 8.54 -6.45 -17.02
C LEU A 118 9.68 -6.88 -17.95
N GLN A 119 10.01 -6.03 -18.91
CA GLN A 119 11.17 -6.20 -19.78
C GLN A 119 12.47 -5.83 -19.03
N LYS A 120 13.00 -6.76 -18.22
CA LYS A 120 14.16 -6.52 -17.33
C LYS A 120 15.37 -5.90 -18.02
N LYS A 121 15.72 -6.36 -19.23
CA LYS A 121 16.86 -5.81 -19.99
C LYS A 121 16.67 -4.33 -20.35
N GLU A 122 15.45 -3.93 -20.72
CA GLU A 122 15.11 -2.54 -21.00
C GLU A 122 15.07 -1.71 -19.71
N PHE A 123 14.52 -2.29 -18.63
CA PHE A 123 14.53 -1.66 -17.31
C PHE A 123 15.95 -1.35 -16.81
N LEU A 124 16.89 -2.30 -16.92
CA LEU A 124 18.29 -2.09 -16.54
C LEU A 124 19.00 -1.04 -17.41
N ASN A 125 18.50 -0.76 -18.62
CA ASN A 125 19.02 0.30 -19.48
C ASN A 125 18.47 1.69 -19.16
N LEU A 126 17.51 1.83 -18.23
CA LEU A 126 17.01 3.14 -17.81
C LEU A 126 18.12 3.97 -17.17
N GLU A 127 18.27 5.21 -17.65
CA GLU A 127 19.24 6.15 -17.10
C GLU A 127 18.66 6.99 -15.97
N ILE A 128 19.35 7.06 -14.84
CA ILE A 128 19.00 7.95 -13.73
C ILE A 128 20.10 9.01 -13.54
N PRO A 129 19.74 10.26 -13.15
CA PRO A 129 20.72 11.22 -12.71
C PRO A 129 21.32 10.76 -11.38
N LEU A 130 22.64 10.81 -11.27
CA LEU A 130 23.36 10.41 -10.06
C LEU A 130 24.14 11.61 -9.50
N PRO A 131 23.52 12.42 -8.62
CA PRO A 131 24.22 13.51 -7.95
C PRO A 131 25.17 12.96 -6.87
N PRO A 132 26.09 13.78 -6.34
CA PRO A 132 26.95 13.38 -5.22
C PRO A 132 26.13 12.87 -4.02
N LEU A 133 26.72 11.95 -3.25
CA LEU A 133 26.05 11.26 -2.14
C LEU A 133 25.32 12.20 -1.17
N HIS A 134 25.94 13.32 -0.78
CA HIS A 134 25.32 14.29 0.14
C HIS A 134 24.05 14.95 -0.43
N ILE A 135 23.93 15.07 -1.75
CA ILE A 135 22.71 15.54 -2.42
C ILE A 135 21.66 14.43 -2.45
N GLN A 136 22.07 13.19 -2.74
CA GLN A 136 21.16 12.04 -2.65
C GLN A 136 20.54 11.93 -1.25
N GLN A 137 21.36 12.07 -0.19
CA GLN A 137 20.91 12.09 1.21
C GLN A 137 19.88 13.19 1.48
N LYS A 138 20.11 14.42 1.00
CA LYS A 138 19.15 15.53 1.13
C LYS A 138 17.83 15.23 0.44
N ILE A 139 17.88 14.69 -0.78
CA ILE A 139 16.69 14.32 -1.54
C ILE A 139 15.90 13.23 -0.80
N VAL A 140 16.58 12.15 -0.40
CA VAL A 140 15.97 11.03 0.34
C VAL A 140 15.33 11.54 1.63
N LYS A 141 16.02 12.40 2.39
CA LYS A 141 15.47 12.97 3.63
C LYS A 141 14.15 13.72 3.41
N ILE A 142 14.10 14.57 2.38
CA ILE A 142 12.88 15.34 2.06
C ILE A 142 11.73 14.39 1.68
N LEU A 143 12.01 13.42 0.79
CA LEU A 143 10.99 12.49 0.32
C LEU A 143 10.50 11.55 1.43
N ASP A 144 11.40 11.13 2.33
CA ASP A 144 11.05 10.33 3.50
C ASP A 144 10.12 11.09 4.44
N THR A 145 10.41 12.37 4.73
CA THR A 145 9.52 13.18 5.56
C THR A 145 8.12 13.30 4.96
N VAL A 146 8.00 13.40 3.64
CA VAL A 146 6.70 13.41 2.96
C VAL A 146 6.01 12.05 3.07
N GLN A 147 6.75 10.95 2.86
CA GLN A 147 6.19 9.59 2.97
C GLN A 147 5.71 9.28 4.39
N GLU A 148 6.48 9.65 5.41
CA GLU A 148 6.09 9.48 6.82
C GLU A 148 4.79 10.24 7.13
N ALA A 149 4.62 11.46 6.60
CA ALA A 149 3.40 12.23 6.77
C ALA A 149 2.18 11.55 6.13
N VAL A 150 2.35 10.95 4.94
CA VAL A 150 1.30 10.16 4.28
C VAL A 150 0.92 8.94 5.13
N ASP A 151 1.91 8.18 5.59
CA ASP A 151 1.67 6.97 6.40
C ASP A 151 0.95 7.28 7.72
N VAL A 152 1.28 8.41 8.35
CA VAL A 152 0.57 8.90 9.55
C VAL A 152 -0.87 9.28 9.22
N GLN A 153 -1.10 9.97 8.11
CA GLN A 153 -2.44 10.39 7.69
C GLN A 153 -3.34 9.17 7.41
N ASP A 154 -2.84 8.13 6.75
CA ASP A 154 -3.60 6.91 6.48
C ASP A 154 -4.00 6.20 7.77
N LYS A 155 -3.10 6.14 8.77
CA LYS A 155 -3.42 5.61 10.10
C LYS A 155 -4.50 6.42 10.81
N ILE A 156 -4.49 7.75 10.68
CA ILE A 156 -5.53 8.63 11.23
C ILE A 156 -6.87 8.35 10.55
N ILE A 157 -6.89 8.20 9.21
CA ILE A 157 -8.10 7.89 8.45
C ILE A 157 -8.71 6.57 8.93
N GLU A 158 -7.91 5.51 9.07
CA GLU A 158 -8.40 4.21 9.52
C GLU A 158 -8.96 4.27 10.95
N LYS A 159 -8.23 4.88 11.90
CA LYS A 159 -8.72 5.07 13.27
C LYS A 159 -10.00 5.90 13.32
N THR A 160 -10.13 6.89 12.45
CA THR A 160 -11.33 7.75 12.38
C THR A 160 -12.52 6.96 11.85
N LYS A 161 -12.33 6.08 10.86
CA LYS A 161 -13.39 5.17 10.36
C LYS A 161 -13.85 4.22 11.46
N GLU A 162 -12.93 3.63 12.21
CA GLU A 162 -13.25 2.76 13.35
C GLU A 162 -14.03 3.50 14.44
N LEU A 163 -13.55 4.69 14.84
CA LEU A 163 -14.22 5.54 15.82
C LEU A 163 -15.63 5.92 15.37
N LYS A 164 -15.80 6.36 14.12
CA LYS A 164 -17.10 6.67 13.53
C LYS A 164 -18.04 5.46 13.62
N LYS A 165 -17.57 4.27 13.24
CA LYS A 165 -18.35 3.03 13.29
C LYS A 165 -18.81 2.71 14.71
N SER A 166 -17.89 2.74 15.68
CA SER A 166 -18.21 2.48 17.09
C SER A 166 -19.18 3.52 17.66
N LEU A 167 -18.95 4.81 17.37
CA LEU A 167 -19.82 5.89 17.83
C LEU A 167 -21.22 5.79 17.23
N MET A 168 -21.34 5.46 15.93
CA MET A 168 -22.65 5.23 15.29
C MET A 168 -23.41 4.09 15.97
N ALA A 169 -22.74 2.97 16.26
CA ALA A 169 -23.37 1.85 16.95
C ALA A 169 -23.91 2.26 18.32
N ASP A 170 -23.14 3.03 19.10
CA ASP A 170 -23.61 3.55 20.37
C ASP A 170 -24.75 4.57 20.21
N LEU A 171 -24.63 5.51 19.27
CA LEU A 171 -25.61 6.58 19.06
C LEU A 171 -26.96 6.02 18.64
N PHE A 172 -26.98 5.02 17.77
CA PHE A 172 -28.22 4.38 17.34
C PHE A 172 -28.83 3.46 18.38
N LYS A 173 -28.05 3.01 19.36
CA LYS A 173 -28.56 2.20 20.48
C LYS A 173 -29.03 3.04 21.67
N TYR A 174 -28.30 4.12 22.00
CA TYR A 174 -28.50 4.87 23.25
C TYR A 174 -28.77 6.37 23.05
N GLY A 175 -28.57 6.91 21.84
CA GLY A 175 -28.59 8.35 21.57
C GLY A 175 -27.28 9.07 21.94
N GLY A 176 -27.28 10.40 21.86
CA GLY A 176 -26.12 11.26 22.16
C GLY A 176 -25.52 11.08 23.58
N PRO A 177 -24.25 11.45 23.81
CA PRO A 177 -23.55 11.25 25.09
C PRO A 177 -24.29 11.83 26.31
N SER A 178 -24.90 13.01 26.16
CA SER A 178 -25.70 13.68 27.18
C SER A 178 -26.91 12.87 27.65
N PHE A 179 -27.31 11.86 26.88
CA PHE A 179 -28.48 11.03 27.14
C PHE A 179 -28.16 9.67 27.79
N ARG A 180 -26.88 9.32 27.96
CA ARG A 180 -26.46 7.99 28.46
C ARG A 180 -26.61 7.84 29.98
N LYS A 181 -26.45 8.91 30.75
CA LYS A 181 -26.41 8.85 32.22
C LYS A 181 -27.83 8.85 32.80
N GLY A 182 -28.25 7.73 33.40
CA GLY A 182 -29.51 7.63 34.15
C GLY A 182 -30.77 7.30 33.35
N ARG A 183 -30.66 6.83 32.09
CA ARG A 183 -31.83 6.45 31.28
C ARG A 183 -32.33 5.04 31.54
N LYS A 184 -33.65 4.89 31.43
CA LYS A 184 -34.34 3.60 31.37
C LYS A 184 -34.38 3.10 29.93
N LEU A 185 -34.12 1.81 29.76
CA LEU A 185 -34.18 1.11 28.48
C LEU A 185 -35.38 0.17 28.47
N LYS A 186 -35.96 -0.04 27.29
CA LYS A 186 -36.97 -1.08 27.05
C LYS A 186 -36.46 -2.10 26.04
N LYS A 187 -36.84 -3.37 26.21
CA LYS A 187 -36.56 -4.43 25.24
C LYS A 187 -37.55 -4.35 24.08
N THR A 188 -37.03 -4.47 22.86
CA THR A 188 -37.80 -4.47 21.60
C THR A 188 -37.25 -5.55 20.65
N GLU A 189 -37.89 -5.74 19.50
CA GLU A 189 -37.44 -6.69 18.47
C GLU A 189 -36.05 -6.37 17.87
N ILE A 190 -35.57 -5.13 17.99
CA ILE A 190 -34.23 -4.71 17.53
C ILE A 190 -33.21 -4.57 18.67
N GLY A 191 -33.55 -5.09 19.85
CA GLY A 191 -32.73 -5.00 21.06
C GLY A 191 -33.22 -3.93 22.04
N GLU A 192 -32.35 -3.54 22.96
CA GLU A 192 -32.66 -2.53 23.98
C GLU A 192 -32.48 -1.12 23.41
N ILE A 193 -33.54 -0.31 23.52
CA ILE A 193 -33.58 1.09 23.08
C ILE A 193 -34.10 1.99 24.22
N PRO A 194 -33.92 3.31 24.16
CA PRO A 194 -34.49 4.24 25.14
C PRO A 194 -36.01 4.09 25.25
N GLU A 195 -36.53 4.18 26.47
CA GLU A 195 -37.97 3.99 26.74
C GLU A 195 -38.87 4.93 25.91
N ASN A 196 -38.40 6.15 25.67
CA ASN A 196 -39.09 7.18 24.90
C ASN A 196 -38.91 7.08 23.37
N TRP A 197 -38.24 6.03 22.87
CA TRP A 197 -38.08 5.79 21.43
C TRP A 197 -39.12 4.79 20.94
N GLU A 198 -39.52 4.92 19.68
CA GLU A 198 -40.46 4.01 19.03
C GLU A 198 -39.77 3.26 17.89
N VAL A 199 -40.08 1.97 17.76
CA VAL A 199 -39.63 1.17 16.62
C VAL A 199 -40.61 1.42 15.48
N VAL A 200 -40.10 1.93 14.36
CA VAL A 200 -40.89 2.21 13.16
C VAL A 200 -40.37 1.39 11.99
N ARG A 201 -41.27 0.99 11.07
CA ARG A 201 -40.88 0.27 9.87
C ARG A 201 -40.56 1.26 8.75
N LEU A 202 -39.47 1.03 8.01
CA LEU A 202 -39.11 1.87 6.85
C LEU A 202 -40.21 1.91 5.77
N GLY A 203 -41.05 0.88 5.67
CA GLY A 203 -42.20 0.84 4.78
C GLY A 203 -43.43 1.61 5.28
N ASP A 204 -43.36 2.25 6.44
CA ASP A 204 -44.47 3.06 6.95
C ASP A 204 -44.64 4.33 6.10
N LYS A 205 -45.69 4.32 5.28
CA LYS A 205 -46.05 5.41 4.36
C LYS A 205 -46.40 6.72 5.06
N LYS A 206 -46.62 6.70 6.39
CA LYS A 206 -46.81 7.93 7.18
C LYS A 206 -45.50 8.65 7.46
N LEU A 207 -44.36 7.95 7.40
CA LEU A 207 -43.04 8.46 7.73
C LEU A 207 -42.13 8.59 6.51
N PHE A 208 -42.26 7.70 5.53
CA PHE A 208 -41.37 7.64 4.37
C PHE A 208 -42.15 7.48 3.06
N GLU A 209 -41.71 8.21 2.03
CA GLU A 209 -42.10 7.96 0.64
C GLU A 209 -40.94 7.24 -0.07
N ILE A 210 -41.13 5.96 -0.43
CA ILE A 210 -40.11 5.17 -1.12
C ILE A 210 -40.23 5.42 -2.63
N LYS A 211 -39.21 6.04 -3.23
CA LYS A 211 -39.11 6.21 -4.68
C LYS A 211 -38.11 5.21 -5.26
N LEU A 212 -38.48 4.56 -6.36
CA LEU A 212 -37.62 3.66 -7.11
C LEU A 212 -37.06 4.41 -8.33
N GLY A 213 -35.79 4.18 -8.64
CA GLY A 213 -35.18 4.67 -9.88
C GLY A 213 -35.69 3.90 -11.09
N GLY A 214 -35.84 4.60 -12.22
CA GLY A 214 -36.15 4.00 -13.52
C GLY A 214 -34.99 4.20 -14.50
N THR A 215 -34.76 3.22 -15.36
CA THR A 215 -33.81 3.35 -16.48
C THR A 215 -34.55 4.02 -17.64
N PRO A 216 -34.07 5.16 -18.18
CA PRO A 216 -34.68 5.80 -19.36
C PRO A 216 -34.65 4.84 -20.55
N ARG A 217 -35.70 4.85 -21.39
CA ARG A 217 -35.63 4.19 -22.70
C ARG A 217 -34.72 5.02 -23.61
N THR A 218 -33.69 4.39 -24.18
CA THR A 218 -32.99 4.91 -25.34
C THR A 218 -33.97 5.02 -26.50
N GLU A 219 -34.20 6.26 -26.95
CA GLU A 219 -34.80 6.56 -28.26
C GLU A 219 -33.82 6.22 -29.39
#